data_AF-A0A2E7BNV1-F1
#
_entry.id   AF-A0A2E7BNV1-F1
#
_cell.length_a   1.000
_cell.length_b   1.000
_cell.length_c   1.000
_cell.angle_alpha   90.00
_cell.angle_beta   90.00
_cell.angle_gamma   90.00
#
_symmetry.space_group_name_H-M   'P 1'
#
loop_
_entity.id
_entity.type
_entity.pdbx_description
1 polymer ?
#
loop_
_entity_poly.entity_id
_entity_poly.type
_entity_poly.pdbx_seq_one_letter_code
_entity_poly.pdbx_strand_id
1 'polypeptide(L)'
;MVLGLTVSVGCGGEINSNGKSEPAERLISQFRHLNSEEEDFEYVEFSPDGGRLAFVSDRDGALKLWVMPTEGGEAMALTRGQQFLVSPVWSPDSSQIAYVSEESGSTNVWTVSADGNSDPVSVTSNVGRVRSPRWSPDGSRLLYTTSSEGRGDLWVVPVGGNGASALTDKGN
;
A
#
# COMPACT_ATOMS: atom_id res chain seq x y z
N MET A 1 21.90 2.20 -32.89
CA MET A 1 22.10 0.78 -32.53
C MET A 1 22.50 0.76 -31.07
N VAL A 2 21.52 0.66 -30.18
CA VAL A 2 21.75 0.69 -28.73
C VAL A 2 21.18 -0.62 -28.21
N LEU A 3 22.05 -1.41 -27.58
CA LEU A 3 21.72 -2.70 -27.00
C LEU A 3 20.71 -2.51 -25.86
N GLY A 4 19.58 -3.20 -25.96
CA GLY A 4 18.64 -3.33 -24.85
C GLY A 4 19.23 -4.23 -23.77
N LEU A 5 19.39 -3.71 -22.56
CA LEU A 5 19.59 -4.54 -21.39
C LEU A 5 18.20 -4.89 -20.84
N THR A 6 17.75 -6.12 -21.12
CA THR A 6 16.64 -6.73 -20.41
C THR A 6 17.15 -7.18 -19.05
N VAL A 7 16.70 -6.55 -17.96
CA VAL A 7 16.80 -7.16 -16.63
C VAL A 7 15.48 -7.90 -16.41
N SER A 8 15.51 -9.19 -16.74
CA SER A 8 14.49 -10.12 -16.28
C SER A 8 14.65 -10.25 -14.77
N VAL A 9 13.61 -9.90 -14.00
CA VAL A 9 13.56 -10.27 -12.58
C VAL A 9 13.22 -11.75 -12.52
N GLY A 10 14.23 -12.58 -12.78
CA GLY A 10 14.20 -14.02 -12.61
C GLY A 10 14.76 -14.37 -11.24
N CYS A 11 14.15 -15.37 -10.60
CA CYS A 11 14.58 -15.98 -9.33
C CYS A 11 16.10 -15.95 -9.11
N GLY A 12 16.53 -15.29 -8.04
CA GLY A 12 17.91 -15.34 -7.57
C GLY A 12 18.22 -14.14 -6.70
N GLY A 13 18.48 -14.36 -5.41
CA GLY A 13 18.89 -13.28 -4.51
C GLY A 13 20.18 -12.63 -4.99
N GLU A 14 20.13 -11.34 -5.31
CA GLU A 14 21.32 -10.55 -5.62
C GLU A 14 21.82 -9.88 -4.35
N ILE A 15 22.73 -10.58 -3.67
CA ILE A 15 23.74 -9.97 -2.80
C ILE A 15 24.72 -9.21 -3.70
N ASN A 16 25.05 -7.97 -3.35
CA ASN A 16 26.14 -7.25 -4.00
C ASN A 16 27.49 -7.96 -3.74
N SER A 17 28.46 -7.76 -4.62
CA SER A 17 29.78 -8.42 -4.60
C SER A 17 30.65 -8.13 -3.36
N ASN A 18 30.14 -7.36 -2.39
CA ASN A 18 30.80 -7.00 -1.14
C ASN A 18 30.02 -7.41 0.13
N GLY A 19 28.89 -8.14 0.00
CA GLY A 19 28.18 -8.75 1.14
C GLY A 19 27.57 -7.77 2.15
N LYS A 20 27.23 -6.53 1.76
CA LYS A 20 26.58 -5.55 2.64
C LYS A 20 25.24 -5.12 2.05
N SER A 21 24.16 -5.10 2.85
CA SER A 21 22.88 -4.52 2.45
C SER A 21 23.07 -3.10 1.92
N GLU A 22 22.45 -2.77 0.78
CA GLU A 22 22.53 -1.41 0.26
C GLU A 22 21.85 -0.42 1.22
N PRO A 23 22.42 0.77 1.46
CA PRO A 23 21.80 1.79 2.30
C PRO A 23 20.50 2.29 1.66
N ALA A 24 19.48 2.57 2.49
CA ALA A 24 18.15 3.00 2.04
C ALA A 24 18.19 4.19 1.06
N GLU A 25 19.15 5.10 1.24
CA GLU A 25 19.35 6.27 0.35
C GLU A 25 19.67 5.91 -1.11
N ARG A 26 20.31 4.76 -1.35
CA ARG A 26 20.63 4.27 -2.70
C ARG A 26 19.42 3.66 -3.39
N LEU A 27 18.59 2.94 -2.64
CA LEU A 27 17.28 2.47 -3.12
C LEU A 27 16.40 3.66 -3.50
N ILE A 28 16.32 4.68 -2.64
CA ILE A 28 15.54 5.92 -2.88
C ILE A 28 15.98 6.64 -4.16
N SER A 29 17.29 6.73 -4.43
CA SER A 29 17.80 7.35 -5.67
C SER A 29 17.57 6.51 -6.93
N GLN A 30 17.59 5.19 -6.82
CA GLN A 30 17.36 4.31 -7.97
C GLN A 30 15.87 4.26 -8.36
N PHE A 31 14.95 4.36 -7.38
CA PHE A 31 13.51 4.48 -7.63
C PHE A 31 13.13 5.82 -8.30
N ARG A 32 13.86 6.91 -8.04
CA ARG A 32 13.61 8.23 -8.66
C ARG A 32 13.81 8.22 -10.19
N HIS A 33 14.48 7.21 -10.76
CA HIS A 33 14.81 7.17 -12.19
C HIS A 33 14.02 6.15 -13.02
N LEU A 34 13.03 5.45 -12.43
CA LEU A 34 12.30 4.39 -13.14
C LEU A 34 10.87 4.75 -13.59
N ASN A 35 10.33 5.91 -13.23
CA ASN A 35 8.95 6.25 -13.58
C ASN A 35 8.90 7.46 -14.52
N SER A 36 8.96 7.20 -15.83
CA SER A 36 8.35 8.09 -16.82
C SER A 36 7.05 7.45 -17.31
N GLU A 37 5.95 8.21 -17.15
CA GLU A 37 4.62 8.03 -17.75
C GLU A 37 3.59 7.21 -16.95
N GLU A 38 2.83 7.94 -16.11
CA GLU A 38 1.36 7.85 -15.91
C GLU A 38 0.67 6.83 -14.97
N GLU A 39 1.30 6.24 -13.96
CA GLU A 39 0.55 5.77 -12.77
C GLU A 39 1.35 6.03 -11.48
N ASP A 40 0.86 6.95 -10.61
CA ASP A 40 1.43 7.25 -9.29
C ASP A 40 1.27 6.01 -8.38
N PHE A 41 2.19 5.07 -8.48
CA PHE A 41 2.27 3.98 -7.53
C PHE A 41 3.15 4.38 -6.34
N GLU A 42 2.55 5.03 -5.35
CA GLU A 42 3.15 5.20 -4.02
C GLU A 42 3.17 3.84 -3.29
N TYR A 43 4.13 2.99 -3.66
CA TYR A 43 4.35 1.68 -3.01
C TYR A 43 5.13 1.80 -1.70
N VAL A 44 5.39 3.01 -1.20
CA VAL A 44 6.20 3.28 -0.01
C VAL A 44 5.68 4.50 0.74
N GLU A 45 5.60 4.42 2.06
CA GLU A 45 5.12 5.52 2.91
C GLU A 45 5.77 5.48 4.30
N PHE A 46 6.20 6.65 4.79
CA PHE A 46 6.68 6.81 6.16
C PHE A 46 5.50 6.87 7.14
N SER A 47 5.64 6.26 8.31
CA SER A 47 4.69 6.47 9.40
C SER A 47 4.70 7.94 9.84
N PRO A 48 3.57 8.50 10.31
CA PRO A 48 3.49 9.88 10.77
C PRO A 48 4.47 10.24 11.89
N ASP A 49 4.84 9.26 12.72
CA ASP A 49 5.87 9.41 13.76
C ASP A 49 7.31 9.35 13.24
N GLY A 50 7.51 9.03 11.96
CA GLY A 50 8.81 8.90 11.28
C GLY A 50 9.61 7.65 11.67
N GLY A 51 9.07 6.76 12.52
CA GLY A 51 9.79 5.61 13.04
C GLY A 51 9.78 4.39 12.11
N ARG A 52 8.85 4.33 11.16
CA ARG A 52 8.63 3.16 10.30
C ARG A 52 8.38 3.53 8.85
N LEU A 53 8.64 2.57 7.98
CA LEU A 53 8.38 2.63 6.55
C LEU A 53 7.46 1.46 6.18
N ALA A 54 6.30 1.75 5.60
CA ALA A 54 5.45 0.76 4.96
C ALA A 54 5.80 0.69 3.48
N PHE A 55 5.84 -0.50 2.90
CA PHE A 55 6.03 -0.66 1.47
C PHE A 55 5.47 -1.97 0.93
N VAL A 56 5.24 -2.04 -0.37
CA VAL A 56 4.76 -3.24 -1.06
C VAL A 56 5.93 -3.95 -1.74
N SER A 57 6.05 -5.26 -1.55
CA SER A 57 7.14 -6.07 -2.14
C SER A 57 6.75 -7.53 -2.26
N ASP A 58 7.24 -8.19 -3.31
CA ASP A 58 7.10 -9.62 -3.59
C ASP A 58 8.36 -10.43 -3.25
N ARG A 59 9.26 -9.86 -2.43
CA ARG A 59 10.58 -10.41 -2.08
C ARG A 59 10.63 -11.85 -1.59
N ASP A 60 9.50 -12.40 -1.12
CA ASP A 60 9.39 -13.76 -0.62
C ASP A 60 8.48 -14.65 -1.49
N GLY A 61 8.23 -14.24 -2.73
CA GLY A 61 7.50 -14.99 -3.74
C GLY A 61 6.01 -14.62 -3.88
N ALA A 62 5.51 -13.67 -3.08
CA ALA A 62 4.16 -13.12 -3.24
C ALA A 62 4.09 -11.65 -2.83
N LEU A 63 3.31 -10.85 -3.55
CA LEU A 63 3.13 -9.42 -3.26
C LEU A 63 2.48 -9.24 -1.88
N LYS A 64 3.16 -8.52 -0.99
CA LYS A 64 2.74 -8.28 0.40
C LYS A 64 2.99 -6.84 0.80
N LEU A 65 2.23 -6.39 1.81
CA LEU A 65 2.54 -5.19 2.58
C LEU A 65 3.57 -5.55 3.65
N TRP A 66 4.64 -4.76 3.71
CA TRP A 66 5.73 -4.90 4.66
C TRP A 66 5.90 -3.62 5.45
N VAL A 67 6.43 -3.75 6.67
CA VAL A 67 6.87 -2.63 7.49
C VAL A 67 8.27 -2.88 8.02
N MET A 68 9.08 -1.82 8.09
CA MET A 68 10.40 -1.87 8.71
C MET A 68 10.74 -0.57 9.46
N PRO A 69 11.72 -0.57 10.38
CA PRO A 69 12.23 0.67 10.99
C PRO A 69 12.90 1.58 9.96
N THR A 70 12.75 2.89 10.11
CA THR A 70 13.38 3.90 9.23
C THR A 70 14.89 3.95 9.37
N GLU A 71 15.41 3.68 10.56
CA GLU A 71 16.84 3.54 10.85
C GLU A 71 17.46 2.26 10.24
N GLY A 72 16.65 1.44 9.58
CA GLY A 72 17.04 0.13 9.07
C GLY A 72 16.79 -1.00 10.08
N GLY A 73 16.70 -2.22 9.56
CA GLY A 73 16.37 -3.39 10.35
C GLY A 73 15.65 -4.46 9.54
N GLU A 74 15.15 -5.48 10.24
CA GLU A 74 14.35 -6.53 9.63
C GLU A 74 12.98 -6.00 9.21
N ALA A 75 12.56 -6.33 8.00
CA ALA A 75 11.22 -6.02 7.51
C ALA A 75 10.26 -7.16 7.85
N MET A 76 9.07 -6.81 8.29
CA MET A 76 8.01 -7.74 8.68
C MET A 76 6.85 -7.66 7.68
N ALA A 77 6.38 -8.80 7.20
CA ALA A 77 5.18 -8.87 6.39
C ALA A 77 3.93 -8.72 7.27
N LEU A 78 3.01 -7.84 6.88
CA LEU A 78 1.72 -7.63 7.54
C LEU A 78 0.58 -8.42 6.86
N THR A 79 0.83 -8.93 5.66
CA THR A 79 -0.17 -9.66 4.84
C THR A 79 0.39 -11.01 4.39
N ARG A 80 -0.49 -11.98 4.14
CA ARG A 80 -0.08 -13.36 3.80
C ARG A 80 0.26 -13.59 2.32
N GLY A 81 0.06 -12.59 1.45
CA GLY A 81 0.37 -12.62 0.01
C GLY A 81 -0.89 -12.51 -0.85
N GLN A 82 -0.90 -11.58 -1.80
CA GLN A 82 -2.11 -11.20 -2.54
C GLN A 82 -1.83 -10.96 -4.03
N GLN A 83 -2.85 -11.15 -4.88
CA GLN A 83 -2.75 -10.89 -6.32
C GLN A 83 -2.76 -9.39 -6.64
N PHE A 84 -3.40 -8.58 -5.79
CA PHE A 84 -3.51 -7.14 -5.96
C PHE A 84 -3.44 -6.46 -4.59
N LEU A 85 -2.45 -5.60 -4.40
CA LEU A 85 -2.24 -4.82 -3.19
C LEU A 85 -1.63 -3.48 -3.58
N VAL A 86 -2.33 -2.38 -3.28
CA VAL A 86 -1.87 -1.02 -3.61
C VAL A 86 -2.22 -0.02 -2.50
N SER A 87 -1.47 1.10 -2.51
CA SER A 87 -1.76 2.31 -1.72
C SER A 87 -1.79 2.08 -0.20
N PRO A 88 -0.68 1.64 0.44
CA PRO A 88 -0.60 1.70 1.89
C PRO A 88 -0.74 3.16 2.34
N VAL A 89 -1.62 3.40 3.30
CA VAL A 89 -1.80 4.68 3.97
C VAL A 89 -1.79 4.50 5.49
N TRP A 90 -0.84 5.13 6.16
CA TRP A 90 -0.73 5.09 7.62
C TRP A 90 -1.88 5.83 8.31
N SER A 91 -2.35 5.27 9.43
CA SER A 91 -3.21 5.98 10.36
C SER A 91 -2.45 7.13 11.03
N PRO A 92 -3.12 8.23 11.43
CA PRO A 92 -2.45 9.41 12.01
C PRO A 92 -1.68 9.14 13.29
N ASP A 93 -2.07 8.11 14.04
CA ASP A 93 -1.43 7.66 15.28
C ASP A 93 -0.30 6.63 15.02
N SER A 94 0.05 6.39 13.76
CA SER A 94 1.03 5.41 13.32
C SER A 94 0.73 3.97 13.75
N SER A 95 -0.48 3.62 14.18
CA SER A 95 -0.77 2.28 14.73
C SER A 95 -1.25 1.27 13.68
N GLN A 96 -1.86 1.75 12.59
CA GLN A 96 -2.49 0.93 11.56
C GLN A 96 -2.10 1.42 10.16
N ILE A 97 -2.28 0.54 9.18
CA ILE A 97 -2.15 0.85 7.77
C ILE A 97 -3.44 0.43 7.09
N ALA A 98 -4.05 1.35 6.34
CA ALA A 98 -5.10 1.00 5.39
C ALA A 98 -4.50 0.76 4.01
N TYR A 99 -5.10 -0.14 3.24
CA TYR A 99 -4.65 -0.50 1.91
C TYR A 99 -5.80 -1.03 1.07
N VAL A 100 -5.63 -1.10 -0.24
CA VAL A 100 -6.62 -1.72 -1.13
C VAL A 100 -6.18 -3.11 -1.52
N SER A 101 -7.10 -4.06 -1.45
CA SER A 101 -6.86 -5.46 -1.81
C SER A 101 -8.08 -6.11 -2.46
N GLU A 102 -7.81 -7.05 -3.37
CA GLU A 102 -8.81 -7.90 -4.02
C GLU A 102 -8.95 -9.30 -3.37
N GLU A 103 -8.58 -9.46 -2.10
CA GLU A 103 -8.60 -10.75 -1.40
C GLU A 103 -9.99 -11.43 -1.39
N SER A 104 -11.08 -10.65 -1.40
CA SER A 104 -12.45 -11.15 -1.37
C SER A 104 -13.13 -11.23 -2.75
N GLY A 105 -12.37 -11.23 -3.84
CA GLY A 105 -12.89 -11.27 -5.22
C GLY A 105 -13.45 -9.94 -5.74
N SER A 106 -13.29 -8.87 -4.96
CA SER A 106 -13.49 -7.47 -5.36
C SER A 106 -12.54 -6.59 -4.55
N THR A 107 -12.13 -5.46 -5.12
CA THR A 107 -11.26 -4.50 -4.42
C THR A 107 -12.00 -3.89 -3.22
N ASN A 108 -11.44 -4.00 -2.04
CA ASN A 108 -11.95 -3.41 -0.81
C ASN A 108 -10.85 -2.63 -0.08
N VAL A 109 -11.25 -1.72 0.80
CA VAL A 109 -10.33 -1.12 1.77
C VAL A 109 -10.17 -2.08 2.93
N TRP A 110 -8.93 -2.38 3.25
CA TRP A 110 -8.53 -3.20 4.39
C TRP A 110 -7.71 -2.38 5.36
N THR A 111 -7.70 -2.77 6.62
CA THR A 111 -6.82 -2.24 7.65
C THR A 111 -6.05 -3.37 8.30
N VAL A 112 -4.78 -3.13 8.62
CA VAL A 112 -3.94 -4.04 9.39
C VAL A 112 -3.15 -3.28 10.44
N SER A 113 -2.91 -3.93 11.58
CA SER A 113 -2.03 -3.37 12.61
C SER A 113 -0.60 -3.32 12.10
N ALA A 114 0.06 -2.18 12.30
CA ALA A 114 1.42 -1.97 11.82
C ALA A 114 2.48 -2.76 12.60
N ASP A 115 2.11 -3.30 13.77
CA ASP A 115 2.94 -4.19 14.57
C ASP A 115 2.78 -5.68 14.19
N GLY A 116 1.91 -6.00 13.24
CA GLY A 116 1.67 -7.38 12.79
C GLY A 116 0.97 -8.28 13.82
N ASN A 117 0.47 -7.74 14.93
CA ASN A 117 -0.15 -8.52 16.01
C ASN A 117 -1.63 -8.89 15.74
N SER A 118 -2.20 -8.43 14.63
CA SER A 118 -3.58 -8.74 14.25
C SER A 118 -3.69 -9.07 12.76
N ASP A 119 -4.60 -9.99 12.45
CA ASP A 119 -4.95 -10.27 11.06
C ASP A 119 -5.62 -9.05 10.40
N PRO A 120 -5.42 -8.82 9.09
CA PRO A 120 -6.09 -7.74 8.38
C PRO A 120 -7.61 -7.88 8.40
N VAL A 121 -8.30 -6.74 8.43
CA VAL A 121 -9.77 -6.65 8.46
C VAL A 121 -10.26 -5.82 7.28
N SER A 122 -11.28 -6.32 6.59
CA SER A 122 -11.95 -5.56 5.52
C SER A 122 -12.87 -4.51 6.13
N VAL A 123 -12.67 -3.25 5.76
CA VAL A 123 -13.51 -2.12 6.20
C VAL A 123 -14.69 -1.92 5.26
N THR A 124 -14.51 -2.19 3.96
CA THR A 124 -15.60 -2.15 2.97
C THR A 124 -15.98 -3.55 2.51
N SER A 125 -17.18 -3.71 1.95
CA SER A 125 -17.59 -4.95 1.27
C SER A 125 -18.58 -4.67 0.15
N ASN A 126 -18.37 -5.27 -1.02
CA ASN A 126 -19.29 -5.22 -2.17
C ASN A 126 -19.69 -3.80 -2.63
N VAL A 127 -18.80 -2.81 -2.48
CA VAL A 127 -19.05 -1.39 -2.83
C VAL A 127 -18.59 -1.00 -4.24
N GLY A 128 -18.27 -1.98 -5.10
CA GLY A 128 -17.68 -1.76 -6.42
C GLY A 128 -16.15 -1.64 -6.37
N ARG A 129 -15.53 -1.08 -7.44
CA ARG A 129 -14.08 -0.90 -7.45
C ARG A 129 -13.68 0.25 -6.53
N VAL A 130 -12.80 0.00 -5.57
CA VAL A 130 -12.33 0.99 -4.59
C VAL A 130 -10.89 1.37 -4.86
N ARG A 131 -10.56 2.65 -4.68
CA ARG A 131 -9.19 3.18 -4.80
C ARG A 131 -8.90 4.27 -3.78
N SER A 132 -7.61 4.51 -3.58
CA SER A 132 -7.05 5.69 -2.89
C SER A 132 -7.66 5.95 -1.50
N PRO A 133 -7.56 4.99 -0.57
CA PRO A 133 -8.02 5.20 0.80
C PRO A 133 -7.21 6.32 1.47
N ARG A 134 -7.84 7.07 2.38
CA ARG A 134 -7.18 8.09 3.21
C ARG A 134 -7.83 8.14 4.59
N TRP A 135 -7.02 8.21 5.64
CA TRP A 135 -7.51 8.35 7.00
C TRP A 135 -8.05 9.77 7.27
N SER A 136 -9.08 9.87 8.09
CA SER A 136 -9.44 11.12 8.73
C SER A 136 -8.37 11.53 9.76
N PRO A 137 -8.18 12.83 10.05
CA PRO A 137 -7.15 13.30 10.98
C PRO A 137 -7.28 12.74 12.41
N ASP A 138 -8.50 12.38 12.82
CA ASP A 138 -8.81 11.75 14.12
C ASP A 138 -8.65 10.22 14.10
N GLY A 139 -8.30 9.62 12.95
CA GLY A 139 -8.12 8.19 12.78
C GLY A 139 -9.40 7.36 12.84
N SER A 140 -10.59 7.98 12.91
CA SER A 140 -11.85 7.27 13.15
C SER A 140 -12.56 6.81 11.87
N ARG A 141 -12.17 7.36 10.71
CA ARG A 141 -12.82 7.15 9.41
C ARG A 141 -11.79 6.99 8.28
N LEU A 142 -12.24 6.35 7.21
CA LEU A 142 -11.53 6.24 5.94
C LEU A 142 -12.36 6.87 4.83
N LEU A 143 -11.75 7.80 4.10
CA LEU A 143 -12.21 8.30 2.80
C LEU A 143 -11.73 7.32 1.73
N TYR A 144 -12.54 7.07 0.71
CA TYR A 144 -12.17 6.28 -0.45
C TYR A 144 -12.95 6.73 -1.68
N THR A 145 -12.42 6.38 -2.86
CA THR A 145 -13.14 6.59 -4.13
C THR A 145 -13.73 5.26 -4.59
N THR A 146 -14.97 5.28 -5.09
CA THR A 146 -15.56 4.15 -5.79
C THR A 146 -15.66 4.46 -7.28
N SER A 147 -15.35 3.50 -8.14
CA SER A 147 -15.68 3.59 -9.56
C SER A 147 -16.61 2.46 -9.95
N SER A 148 -17.89 2.77 -10.15
CA SER A 148 -18.83 1.88 -10.85
C SER A 148 -19.20 2.52 -12.17
N GLU A 149 -19.00 1.81 -13.28
CA GLU A 149 -19.52 2.19 -14.60
C GLU A 149 -19.12 3.61 -15.07
N GLY A 150 -17.86 4.00 -14.83
CA GLY A 150 -17.27 5.22 -15.39
C GLY A 150 -17.51 6.51 -14.60
N ARG A 151 -18.00 6.43 -13.35
CA ARG A 151 -18.13 7.59 -12.45
C ARG A 151 -17.46 7.32 -11.11
N GLY A 152 -16.66 8.29 -10.65
CA GLY A 152 -15.93 8.25 -9.38
C GLY A 152 -16.68 9.03 -8.30
N ASP A 153 -17.15 8.36 -7.24
CA ASP A 153 -17.77 9.04 -6.08
C ASP A 153 -16.83 8.99 -4.86
N LEU A 154 -16.84 10.05 -4.05
CA LEU A 154 -16.13 10.09 -2.77
C LEU A 154 -17.04 9.56 -1.66
N TRP A 155 -16.50 8.60 -0.90
CA TRP A 155 -17.21 7.94 0.19
C TRP A 155 -16.39 7.97 1.46
N VAL A 156 -17.06 8.04 2.60
CA VAL A 156 -16.45 7.93 3.92
C VAL A 156 -17.07 6.77 4.69
N VAL A 157 -16.25 5.98 5.38
CA VAL A 157 -16.68 4.87 6.23
C VAL A 157 -15.97 4.93 7.58
N PRO A 158 -16.65 4.67 8.70
CA PRO A 158 -15.98 4.44 9.98
C PRO A 158 -15.02 3.24 9.88
N VAL A 159 -13.90 3.28 10.61
CA VAL A 159 -12.90 2.20 10.56
C VAL A 159 -13.47 0.84 10.99
N GLY A 160 -14.51 0.84 11.83
CA GLY A 160 -15.29 -0.36 12.16
C GLY A 160 -16.20 -0.89 11.03
N GLY A 161 -16.14 -0.32 9.83
CA GLY A 161 -16.79 -0.75 8.59
C GLY A 161 -18.28 -0.41 8.44
N ASN A 162 -18.98 -0.08 9.53
CA ASN A 162 -20.41 0.19 9.50
C ASN A 162 -20.73 1.67 9.31
N GLY A 163 -21.70 1.99 8.44
CA GLY A 163 -22.22 3.35 8.27
C GLY A 163 -21.50 4.18 7.19
N ALA A 164 -21.10 3.56 6.08
CA ALA A 164 -20.54 4.27 4.94
C ALA A 164 -21.54 5.30 4.36
N SER A 165 -21.05 6.45 3.93
CA SER A 165 -21.86 7.52 3.33
C SER A 165 -21.11 8.22 2.20
N ALA A 166 -21.83 8.64 1.17
CA ALA A 166 -21.28 9.41 0.07
C ALA A 166 -21.08 10.88 0.49
N LEU A 167 -19.94 11.46 0.12
CA LEU A 167 -19.64 12.89 0.29
C LEU A 167 -19.94 13.70 -0.99
N THR A 168 -19.90 13.04 -2.14
CA THR A 168 -20.34 13.59 -3.42
C THR A 168 -21.54 12.79 -3.91
N ASP A 169 -22.60 13.48 -4.31
CA ASP A 169 -23.72 12.87 -5.02
C ASP A 169 -23.48 13.00 -6.53
N LYS A 170 -24.16 12.16 -7.31
CA LYS A 170 -24.13 12.02 -8.76
C LYS A 170 -24.47 13.34 -9.48
N GLY A 171 -23.51 14.26 -9.56
CA GLY A 171 -23.55 15.43 -10.43
C GLY A 171 -24.59 16.49 -10.04
N ASN A 172 -24.10 17.72 -9.88
CA ASN A 172 -24.86 18.91 -10.25
C ASN A 172 -24.14 19.54 -11.44
#